data_AF-A0A2V8I6P1-F1
#
_entry.id   AF-A0A2V8I6P1-F1
#
_cell.length_a   1.000
_cell.length_b   1.000
_cell.length_c   1.000
_cell.angle_alpha   90.00
_cell.angle_beta   90.00
_cell.angle_gamma   90.00
#
_symmetry.space_group_name_H-M   'P 1'
#
loop_
_entity.id
_entity.type
_entity.pdbx_description
1 polymer ?
#
loop_
_entity_poly.entity_id
_entity_poly.type
_entity_poly.pdbx_seq_one_letter_code
_entity_poly.pdbx_strand_id
1 'polypeptide(L)'
;AFENMSLRNFSPRFGFAWDVRGNGKTAVRGGFAELYDVGAFGVSFVIASQATPPFGSFNAVGTPSTLALPLVFPNPPKTLRLLDYHMQQPHMLDYNLTLEQQLPWQMGITLGYAGSRGYHLMQVKEGNPGVP
;
A
#
# COMPACT_ATOMS: atom_id res chain seq x y z
N ALA A 1 -6.55 7.90 -17.05
CA ALA A 1 -5.10 7.61 -16.99
C ALA A 1 -4.54 8.30 -15.75
N PHE A 2 -3.58 7.69 -15.07
CA PHE A 2 -3.04 8.14 -13.77
C PHE A 2 -1.58 8.56 -13.96
N GLU A 3 -1.08 9.51 -13.15
CA GLU A 3 0.33 9.86 -13.19
C GLU A 3 1.19 8.67 -12.71
N ASN A 4 2.32 8.43 -13.38
CA ASN A 4 3.20 7.32 -13.01
C ASN A 4 3.95 7.65 -11.70
N MET A 5 3.37 7.20 -10.59
CA MET A 5 3.88 7.31 -9.23
C MET A 5 5.25 6.66 -8.99
N SER A 6 5.73 5.76 -9.86
CA SER A 6 7.02 5.07 -9.67
C SER A 6 8.26 5.88 -10.08
N LEU A 7 8.08 6.93 -10.88
CA LEU A 7 9.19 7.73 -11.44
C LEU A 7 10.07 8.41 -10.38
N ARG A 8 9.56 8.61 -9.16
CA ARG A 8 10.25 9.29 -8.06
C ARG A 8 10.51 8.39 -6.85
N ASN A 9 10.28 7.08 -6.97
CA ASN A 9 10.48 6.16 -5.85
C ASN A 9 11.97 5.92 -5.63
N PHE A 10 12.46 6.28 -4.44
CA PHE A 10 13.84 6.05 -4.01
C PHE A 10 13.80 5.20 -2.74
N SER A 11 14.35 3.97 -2.80
CA SER A 11 14.33 2.98 -1.71
C SER A 11 15.69 2.94 -1.00
N PRO A 12 16.00 3.89 -0.10
CA PRO A 12 17.24 3.85 0.67
C PRO A 12 17.22 2.66 1.62
N ARG A 13 18.38 2.00 1.74
CA ARG A 13 18.61 0.93 2.70
C ARG A 13 19.97 1.15 3.33
N PHE A 14 20.00 1.22 4.65
CA PHE A 14 21.23 1.41 5.40
C PHE A 14 21.22 0.50 6.62
N GLY A 15 22.41 -0.01 6.94
CA GLY A 15 22.63 -0.89 8.06
C GLY A 15 23.97 -0.58 8.69
N PHE A 16 24.08 -0.85 9.98
CA PHE A 16 25.31 -0.73 10.73
C PHE A 16 25.49 -1.95 11.64
N ALA A 17 26.74 -2.26 11.90
CA ALA A 17 27.15 -3.24 12.89
C ALA A 17 28.39 -2.68 13.59
N TRP A 18 28.36 -2.68 14.92
CA TRP A 18 29.41 -2.10 15.74
C TRP A 18 29.72 -2.99 16.92
N ASP A 19 31.00 -3.31 17.12
CA ASP A 19 31.50 -3.91 18.34
C ASP A 19 31.85 -2.81 19.34
N VAL A 20 31.08 -2.74 20.43
CA VAL A 20 31.13 -1.65 21.41
C VAL A 20 32.48 -1.58 22.12
N ARG A 21 33.13 -2.72 22.33
CA ARG A 21 34.38 -2.83 23.11
C ARG A 21 35.57 -3.30 22.27
N GLY A 22 35.36 -3.63 21.00
CA GLY A 22 36.39 -4.16 20.09
C GLY A 22 36.89 -5.56 20.45
N ASN A 23 36.16 -6.27 21.33
CA ASN A 23 36.56 -7.57 21.86
C ASN A 23 35.62 -8.71 21.44
N GLY A 24 34.66 -8.44 20.55
CA GLY A 24 33.67 -9.36 20.00
C GLY A 24 32.55 -9.76 20.96
N LYS A 25 32.57 -9.28 22.22
CA LYS A 25 31.63 -9.72 23.26
C LYS A 25 30.38 -8.86 23.36
N THR A 26 30.38 -7.68 22.75
CA THR A 26 29.22 -6.79 22.76
C THR A 26 29.06 -6.16 21.39
N ALA A 27 28.04 -6.57 20.66
CA ALA A 27 27.76 -6.05 19.33
C ALA A 27 26.39 -5.36 19.29
N VAL A 28 26.33 -4.21 18.65
CA VAL A 28 25.09 -3.53 18.29
C VAL A 28 24.94 -3.60 16.79
N ARG A 29 23.80 -4.07 16.32
CA ARG A 29 23.44 -4.11 14.91
C ARG A 29 22.13 -3.36 14.73
N GLY A 30 21.99 -2.64 13.63
CA GLY A 30 20.73 -2.02 13.31
C GLY A 30 20.64 -1.71 11.84
N GLY A 31 19.41 -1.49 11.38
CA GLY A 31 19.14 -1.24 10.00
C GLY A 31 17.83 -0.51 9.81
N PHE A 32 17.73 0.16 8.68
CA PHE A 32 16.54 0.83 8.21
C PHE A 32 16.43 0.66 6.70
N ALA A 33 15.22 0.41 6.23
CA ALA A 33 14.89 0.34 4.83
C ALA A 33 13.54 1.00 4.57
N GLU A 34 13.48 1.79 3.50
CA GLU A 34 12.21 2.21 2.92
C GLU A 34 11.88 1.28 1.75
N LEU A 35 10.80 0.52 1.90
CA LEU A 35 10.38 -0.53 0.98
C LEU A 35 9.14 -0.06 0.23
N TYR A 36 9.20 -0.04 -1.09
CA TYR A 36 8.06 0.29 -1.93
C TYR A 36 7.32 -1.00 -2.29
N ASP A 37 6.02 -1.02 -2.04
CA ASP A 37 5.15 -2.09 -2.53
C ASP A 37 4.72 -1.70 -3.94
N VAL A 38 4.88 -2.59 -4.92
CA VAL A 38 4.37 -2.39 -6.29
C VAL A 38 2.85 -2.38 -6.36
N GLY A 39 2.14 -2.71 -5.28
CA GLY A 39 0.70 -2.52 -5.16
C GLY A 39 -0.13 -3.43 -6.07
N ALA A 40 -1.36 -3.71 -5.65
CA ALA A 40 -2.32 -4.45 -6.45
C ALA A 40 -2.90 -3.55 -7.57
N PHE A 41 -2.07 -3.05 -8.49
CA PHE A 41 -2.55 -2.24 -9.62
C PHE A 41 -3.59 -2.96 -10.48
N GLY A 42 -3.57 -4.31 -10.50
CA GLY A 42 -4.53 -5.12 -11.23
C GLY A 42 -5.98 -4.86 -10.81
N VAL A 43 -6.27 -4.77 -9.50
CA VAL A 43 -7.65 -4.53 -9.04
C VAL A 43 -8.12 -3.11 -9.36
N SER A 44 -7.23 -2.12 -9.22
CA SER A 44 -7.49 -0.72 -9.57
C SER A 44 -7.77 -0.53 -11.07
N PHE A 45 -7.03 -1.23 -11.92
CA PHE A 45 -7.23 -1.22 -13.37
C PHE A 45 -8.55 -1.88 -13.78
N VAL A 46 -8.88 -3.02 -13.17
CA VAL A 46 -10.14 -3.75 -13.39
C VAL A 46 -11.36 -2.95 -12.90
N ILE A 47 -11.23 -2.21 -11.81
CA ILE A 47 -12.29 -1.33 -11.31
C ILE A 47 -12.48 -0.14 -12.26
N ALA A 48 -11.40 0.51 -12.69
CA ALA A 48 -11.49 1.62 -13.63
C ALA A 48 -12.09 1.16 -14.97
N SER A 49 -11.69 0.00 -15.52
CA SER A 49 -12.20 -0.50 -16.80
C SER A 49 -13.67 -0.95 -16.77
N GLN A 50 -14.17 -1.41 -15.63
CA GLN A 50 -15.57 -1.86 -15.48
C GLN A 50 -16.52 -0.74 -15.00
N ALA A 51 -15.99 0.38 -14.49
CA ALA A 51 -16.80 1.46 -13.94
C ALA A 51 -16.64 2.81 -14.67
N THR A 52 -15.88 2.88 -15.78
CA THR A 52 -15.77 4.07 -16.66
C THR A 52 -16.37 3.80 -18.05
N PRO A 53 -17.07 4.78 -18.69
CA PRO A 53 -17.67 4.56 -20.01
C PRO A 53 -16.56 4.34 -21.07
N PRO A 54 -16.80 3.59 -22.16
CA PRO A 54 -18.10 3.06 -22.62
C PRO A 54 -18.45 1.65 -22.11
N PHE A 55 -17.55 0.97 -21.41
CA PHE A 55 -17.78 -0.38 -20.87
C PHE A 55 -18.30 -0.39 -19.42
N GLY A 56 -18.38 0.78 -18.80
CA GLY A 56 -18.99 0.99 -17.50
C GLY A 56 -20.51 1.15 -17.59
N SER A 57 -21.22 0.53 -16.65
CA SER A 57 -22.67 0.67 -16.53
C SER A 57 -23.02 1.87 -15.64
N PHE A 58 -23.58 2.92 -16.25
CA PHE A 58 -24.03 4.14 -15.56
C PHE A 58 -25.54 4.17 -15.42
N ASN A 59 -26.02 4.93 -14.45
CA ASN A 59 -27.43 5.26 -14.34
C ASN A 59 -27.62 6.68 -14.81
N ALA A 60 -28.23 6.84 -15.99
CA ALA A 60 -28.86 8.09 -16.33
C ALA A 60 -30.09 8.25 -15.43
N VAL A 61 -30.24 9.40 -14.77
CA VAL A 61 -31.54 9.81 -14.23
C VAL A 61 -32.46 9.93 -15.44
N GLY A 62 -33.37 8.98 -15.59
CA GLY A 62 -34.16 8.83 -16.81
C GLY A 62 -34.98 10.08 -17.09
N THR A 63 -34.63 10.83 -18.13
CA THR A 63 -35.61 11.61 -18.87
C THR A 63 -36.58 10.61 -19.50
N PRO A 64 -37.90 10.76 -19.35
CA PRO A 64 -38.83 9.77 -19.88
C PRO A 64 -38.81 9.86 -21.42
N SER A 65 -38.37 8.80 -22.10
CA SER A 65 -38.59 8.66 -23.54
C SER A 65 -38.89 7.23 -23.94
N THR A 66 -39.73 7.12 -24.96
CA THR A 66 -40.78 6.13 -25.18
C THR A 66 -40.44 5.07 -26.24
N LEU A 67 -39.28 4.41 -26.14
CA LEU A 67 -38.99 3.27 -27.04
C LEU A 67 -38.33 2.12 -26.27
N ALA A 68 -39.09 1.05 -26.05
CA ALA A 68 -38.59 -0.19 -25.43
C ALA A 68 -38.19 -1.19 -26.52
N LEU A 69 -36.89 -1.45 -26.68
CA LEU A 69 -36.38 -2.58 -27.45
C LEU A 69 -36.50 -3.87 -26.60
N PRO A 70 -36.82 -5.04 -27.17
CA PRO A 70 -36.99 -6.29 -26.42
C PRO A 70 -35.66 -6.95 -26.04
N LEU A 71 -34.65 -6.17 -25.63
CA LEU A 71 -33.44 -6.68 -24.99
C LEU A 71 -33.47 -6.32 -23.51
N VAL A 72 -33.57 -7.34 -22.66
CA VAL A 72 -33.45 -7.20 -21.20
C VAL A 72 -32.01 -7.51 -20.82
N PHE A 73 -31.26 -6.50 -20.40
CA PHE A 73 -29.94 -6.69 -19.80
C PHE A 73 -30.08 -6.76 -18.28
N PRO A 74 -29.35 -7.64 -17.57
CA PRO A 74 -29.32 -7.64 -16.11
C PRO A 74 -28.85 -6.28 -15.62
N ASN A 75 -29.60 -5.64 -14.71
CA ASN A 75 -29.25 -4.33 -14.17
C ASN A 75 -28.10 -4.48 -13.14
N PRO A 76 -26.85 -4.09 -13.46
CA PRO A 76 -25.75 -4.23 -12.53
C PRO A 76 -25.87 -3.20 -11.38
N PRO A 77 -25.26 -3.48 -10.22
CA PRO A 77 -25.27 -2.56 -9.09
C PRO A 77 -24.68 -1.19 -9.46
N LYS A 78 -25.37 -0.13 -9.05
CA LYS A 78 -25.05 1.26 -9.36
C LYS A 78 -23.89 1.72 -8.44
N THR A 79 -22.65 1.72 -8.93
CA THR A 79 -21.50 2.20 -8.14
C THR A 79 -20.51 2.96 -9.00
N LEU A 80 -20.24 4.22 -8.63
CA LEU A 80 -19.16 5.00 -9.22
C LEU A 80 -17.88 4.65 -8.46
N ARG A 81 -16.92 4.01 -9.14
CA ARG A 81 -15.60 3.77 -8.59
C ARG A 81 -14.57 4.54 -9.40
N LEU A 82 -14.04 5.58 -8.79
CA LEU A 82 -12.96 6.38 -9.34
C LEU A 82 -11.65 5.92 -8.71
N LEU A 83 -10.59 6.00 -9.50
CA LEU A 83 -9.24 5.92 -8.99
C LEU A 83 -8.71 7.36 -8.87
N ASP A 84 -7.93 7.64 -7.83
CA ASP A 84 -7.35 8.95 -7.58
C ASP A 84 -6.22 9.23 -8.58
N TYR A 85 -6.30 10.36 -9.30
CA TYR A 85 -5.31 10.77 -10.29
C TYR A 85 -3.89 10.89 -9.71
N HIS A 86 -3.79 11.38 -8.46
CA HIS A 86 -2.53 11.61 -7.75
C HIS A 86 -2.24 10.53 -6.71
N MET A 87 -2.60 9.28 -7.00
CA MET A 87 -2.28 8.16 -6.13
C MET A 87 -0.76 8.03 -5.97
N GLN A 88 -0.28 7.94 -4.74
CA GLN A 88 1.13 7.76 -4.41
C GLN A 88 1.42 6.28 -4.17
N GLN A 89 2.66 5.86 -4.43
CA GLN A 89 3.04 4.47 -4.23
C GLN A 89 2.98 4.12 -2.72
N PRO A 90 2.29 3.04 -2.34
CA PRO A 90 2.36 2.51 -0.98
C PRO A 90 3.80 2.13 -0.64
N HIS A 91 4.28 2.56 0.51
CA HIS A 91 5.60 2.21 0.99
C HIS A 91 5.60 1.95 2.49
N MET A 92 6.59 1.20 2.94
CA MET A 92 6.77 0.80 4.33
C MET A 92 8.17 1.17 4.78
N LEU A 93 8.25 1.84 5.92
CA LEU A 93 9.51 2.01 6.65
C LEU A 93 9.69 0.78 7.54
N ASP A 94 10.82 0.11 7.40
CA ASP A 94 11.20 -1.04 8.21
C ASP A 94 12.49 -0.70 8.97
N TYR A 95 12.53 -0.97 10.27
CA TYR A 95 13.69 -0.70 11.10
C TYR A 95 13.88 -1.76 12.18
N ASN A 96 15.15 -2.07 12.45
CA ASN A 96 15.54 -2.98 13.50
C ASN A 96 16.76 -2.49 14.28
N LEU A 97 16.83 -2.92 15.54
CA LEU A 97 17.96 -2.70 16.43
C LEU A 97 18.15 -3.93 17.29
N THR A 98 19.36 -4.47 17.31
CA THR A 98 19.73 -5.67 18.03
C THR A 98 21.00 -5.41 18.84
N LEU A 99 20.95 -5.74 20.12
CA LEU A 99 22.09 -5.76 21.03
C LEU A 99 22.42 -7.22 21.37
N GLU A 100 23.65 -7.62 21.11
CA GLU A 100 24.19 -8.94 21.43
C GLU A 100 25.26 -8.77 22.49
N GLN A 101 25.20 -9.57 23.55
CA GLN A 101 26.19 -9.56 24.62
C GLN A 101 26.53 -10.97 25.10
N GLN A 102 27.81 -11.30 25.05
CA GLN A 102 28.36 -12.48 25.71
C GLN A 102 28.61 -12.18 27.19
N LEU A 103 28.04 -13.00 28.05
CA LEU A 103 28.20 -12.97 29.50
C LEU A 103 29.27 -13.97 29.96
N PRO A 104 29.70 -13.89 31.24
CA PRO A 104 30.50 -14.95 31.86
C PRO A 104 29.81 -16.32 31.76
N TRP A 105 30.58 -17.39 31.93
CA TRP A 105 30.10 -18.78 31.88
C TRP A 105 29.56 -19.24 30.52
N GLN A 106 30.12 -18.70 29.42
CA GLN A 106 29.75 -19.10 28.05
C GLN A 106 28.27 -18.82 27.72
N MET A 107 27.63 -17.89 28.43
CA MET A 107 26.26 -17.48 28.15
C MET A 107 26.24 -16.32 27.13
N GLY A 108 25.20 -16.27 26.30
CA GLY A 108 24.94 -15.16 25.37
C GLY A 108 23.52 -14.65 25.55
N ILE A 109 23.34 -13.33 25.50
CA ILE A 109 22.04 -12.66 25.49
C ILE A 109 21.94 -11.82 24.23
N THR A 110 20.77 -11.91 23.58
CA THR A 110 20.41 -11.05 22.44
C THR A 110 19.10 -10.36 22.75
N LEU A 111 19.10 -9.04 22.64
CA LEU A 111 17.90 -8.21 22.78
C LEU A 111 17.66 -7.52 21.44
N GLY A 112 16.50 -7.80 20.83
CA GLY A 112 16.10 -7.22 19.54
C GLY A 112 14.84 -6.39 19.67
N TYR A 113 14.79 -5.31 18.90
CA TYR A 113 13.60 -4.50 18.66
C TYR A 113 13.41 -4.33 17.15
N ALA A 114 12.21 -4.62 16.66
CA ALA A 114 11.84 -4.47 15.27
C ALA A 114 10.53 -3.69 15.18
N GLY A 115 10.42 -2.82 14.18
CA GLY A 115 9.21 -2.05 13.92
C GLY A 115 9.04 -1.73 12.45
N SER A 116 7.79 -1.63 12.03
CA SER A 116 7.45 -1.23 10.68
C SER A 116 6.32 -0.20 10.67
N ARG A 117 6.33 0.67 9.66
CA ARG A 117 5.30 1.71 9.48
C ARG A 117 4.96 1.86 8.01
N GLY A 118 3.70 1.55 7.66
CA GLY A 118 3.16 1.77 6.33
C GLY A 118 2.67 3.20 6.11
N TYR A 119 2.94 3.74 4.93
CA TYR A 119 2.43 5.02 4.44
C TYR A 119 1.78 4.84 3.07
N HIS A 120 0.80 5.70 2.77
CA HIS A 120 0.04 5.69 1.51
C HIS A 120 -0.51 4.32 1.13
N LEU A 121 -0.92 3.54 2.14
CA LEU A 121 -1.57 2.25 1.94
C LEU A 121 -2.83 2.45 1.10
N MET A 122 -3.03 1.58 0.10
CA MET A 122 -4.22 1.65 -0.75
C MET A 122 -5.49 1.46 0.09
N GLN A 123 -6.46 2.34 -0.13
CA GLN A 123 -7.75 2.30 0.55
C GLN A 123 -8.87 2.53 -0.45
N VAL A 124 -9.98 1.83 -0.24
CA VAL A 124 -11.25 2.14 -0.91
C VAL A 124 -12.01 3.08 0.01
N LYS A 125 -12.32 4.28 -0.49
CA LYS A 125 -13.09 5.29 0.26
C LYS A 125 -14.46 5.46 -0.40
N GLU A 126 -15.51 5.52 0.42
CA GLU A 126 -16.84 5.87 -0.06
C GLU A 126 -16.94 7.38 -0.30
N GLY A 127 -17.43 7.78 -1.47
CA GLY A 127 -17.53 9.20 -1.86
C GLY A 127 -18.68 9.96 -1.20
N ASN A 128 -19.64 9.26 -0.59
CA ASN A 128 -20.74 9.85 0.16
C ASN A 128 -21.12 8.93 1.32
N PRO A 129 -20.30 8.87 2.39
CA PRO A 129 -20.67 8.10 3.57
C PRO A 129 -21.92 8.72 4.19
N GLY A 130 -22.94 7.91 4.47
CA GLY A 130 -24.10 8.36 5.23
C GLY A 130 -23.62 8.89 6.58
N VAL A 131 -23.96 10.13 6.91
CA VAL A 131 -23.68 10.68 8.24
C VAL A 131 -24.51 9.86 9.25
N PRO A 132 -23.89 9.30 10.31
CA PRO A 132 -24.63 8.56 11.33
C PRO A 132 -25.60 9.44 12.10
#